data_AF-A0A531CYP8-F1
#
_entry.id   AF-A0A531CYP8-F1
#
_cell.length_a   1.000
_cell.length_b   1.000
_cell.length_c   1.000
_cell.angle_alpha   90.00
_cell.angle_beta   90.00
_cell.angle_gamma   90.00
#
_symmetry.space_group_name_H-M   'P 1'
#
loop_
_entity.id
_entity.type
_entity.pdbx_description
1 polymer ?
#
loop_
_entity_poly.entity_id
_entity_poly.type
_entity_poly.pdbx_seq_one_letter_code
_entity_poly.pdbx_strand_id
1 'polypeptide(L)'
;MAALQHVAGEFYFHAWHDDETGNVEIDEYGLRSIRKGRAYFTLKASFTWGKRSAKHGDFGWLPRIPAWARSNERVGGETIKRYARTKAQALRAAIAAERATRQFWKHKPETVAECDVAIAALQTRLKRTRT
;
A
#
# COMPACT_ATOMS: atom_id res chain seq x y z
N MET A 1 9.56 17.76 -13.64
CA MET A 1 9.27 16.34 -13.31
C MET A 1 8.13 15.88 -14.20
N ALA A 2 8.31 14.80 -14.97
CA ALA A 2 7.23 14.25 -15.79
C ALA A 2 6.06 13.83 -14.88
N ALA A 3 4.84 14.21 -15.23
CA ALA A 3 3.66 13.75 -14.51
C ALA A 3 3.58 12.23 -14.60
N LEU A 4 3.46 11.55 -13.45
CA LEU A 4 3.22 10.11 -13.40
C LEU A 4 1.97 9.79 -14.23
N GLN A 5 2.14 9.12 -15.37
CA GLN A 5 1.02 8.55 -16.11
C GLN A 5 0.51 7.33 -15.33
N HIS A 6 -0.68 7.47 -14.77
CA HIS A 6 -1.38 6.37 -14.10
C HIS A 6 -2.32 5.71 -15.12
N VAL A 7 -2.29 4.38 -15.21
CA VAL A 7 -3.06 3.59 -16.17
C VAL A 7 -3.96 2.63 -15.40
N ALA A 8 -5.22 2.51 -15.84
CA ALA A 8 -6.13 1.52 -15.26
C ALA A 8 -5.58 0.10 -15.46
N GLY A 9 -5.72 -0.74 -14.43
CA GLY A 9 -5.14 -2.08 -14.37
C GLY A 9 -3.80 -2.15 -13.63
N GLU A 10 -3.16 -1.02 -13.36
CA GLU A 10 -1.92 -0.99 -12.59
C GLU A 10 -2.15 -1.25 -11.10
N PHE A 11 -1.17 -1.90 -10.47
CA PHE A 11 -1.14 -2.12 -9.04
C PHE A 11 -0.17 -1.17 -8.35
N TYR A 12 -0.55 -0.84 -7.12
CA TYR A 12 0.18 0.03 -6.23
C TYR A 12 0.28 -0.62 -4.86
N PHE A 13 1.33 -0.27 -4.13
CA PHE A 13 1.67 -0.92 -2.88
C PHE A 13 1.77 0.10 -1.76
N HIS A 14 1.21 -0.26 -0.62
CA HIS A 14 1.35 0.46 0.64
C HIS A 14 1.86 -0.52 1.69
N ALA A 15 2.99 -0.20 2.32
CA ALA A 15 3.59 -1.05 3.34
C ALA A 15 3.46 -0.38 4.70
N TRP A 16 3.24 -1.17 5.74
CA TRP A 16 3.10 -0.68 7.11
C TRP A 16 3.52 -1.76 8.11
N HIS A 17 3.84 -1.34 9.33
CA HIS A 17 4.08 -2.23 10.46
C HIS A 17 2.81 -2.28 11.30
N ASP A 18 2.37 -3.50 11.62
CA ASP A 18 1.24 -3.74 12.51
C ASP A 18 1.75 -3.87 13.95
N ASP A 19 1.42 -2.90 14.79
CA ASP A 19 1.89 -2.86 16.17
C ASP A 19 1.22 -3.93 17.06
N GLU A 20 0.05 -4.45 16.66
CA GLU A 20 -0.64 -5.52 17.41
C GLU A 20 -0.03 -6.89 17.11
N THR A 21 0.28 -7.16 15.84
CA THR A 21 0.79 -8.47 15.41
C THR A 21 2.32 -8.52 15.26
N GLY A 22 2.99 -7.36 15.25
CA GLY A 22 4.42 -7.20 14.99
C GLY A 22 4.82 -7.51 13.53
N ASN A 23 3.84 -7.67 12.64
CA ASN A 23 4.08 -8.06 11.25
C ASN A 23 4.26 -6.85 10.34
N VAL A 24 4.97 -7.06 9.23
CA VAL A 24 5.03 -6.10 8.13
C VAL A 24 4.04 -6.52 7.07
N GLU A 25 3.03 -5.67 6.88
CA GLU A 25 1.99 -5.86 5.88
C GLU A 25 2.26 -5.03 4.63
N ILE A 26 1.80 -5.56 3.49
CA ILE A 26 1.87 -4.86 2.21
C ILE A 26 0.51 -4.99 1.53
N ASP A 27 -0.26 -3.91 1.58
CA ASP A 27 -1.51 -3.80 0.86
C ASP A 27 -1.24 -3.60 -0.62
N GLU A 28 -2.01 -4.31 -1.45
CA GLU A 28 -2.00 -4.17 -2.90
C GLU A 28 -3.27 -3.46 -3.35
N TYR A 29 -3.16 -2.29 -3.95
CA TYR A 29 -4.28 -1.52 -4.49
C TYR A 29 -4.24 -1.53 -6.01
N GLY A 30 -5.30 -2.02 -6.65
CA GLY A 30 -5.44 -1.94 -8.09
C GLY A 30 -6.20 -0.69 -8.52
N LEU A 31 -5.63 0.08 -9.45
CA LEU A 31 -6.27 1.22 -10.08
C LEU A 31 -7.32 0.72 -11.08
N ARG A 32 -8.60 0.80 -10.72
CA ARG A 32 -9.72 0.28 -11.52
C ARG A 32 -10.06 1.16 -12.70
N SER A 33 -10.03 2.47 -12.51
CA SER A 33 -10.42 3.44 -13.51
C SER A 33 -9.94 4.83 -13.14
N ILE A 34 -9.71 5.66 -14.16
CA ILE A 34 -9.59 7.10 -14.01
C ILE A 34 -10.79 7.71 -14.74
N ARG A 35 -11.63 8.46 -14.01
CA ARG A 35 -12.81 9.11 -14.60
C ARG A 35 -13.06 10.45 -13.92
N LYS A 36 -13.38 11.47 -14.71
CA LYS A 36 -13.66 12.84 -14.24
C LYS A 36 -12.56 13.38 -13.32
N GLY A 37 -11.29 13.18 -13.69
CA GLY A 37 -10.13 13.65 -12.92
C GLY A 37 -9.91 12.93 -11.58
N ARG A 38 -10.54 11.77 -11.37
CA ARG A 38 -10.38 10.96 -10.15
C ARG A 38 -9.86 9.56 -10.47
N ALA A 39 -8.91 9.10 -9.66
CA ALA A 39 -8.39 7.73 -9.69
C ALA A 39 -9.15 6.88 -8.65
N TYR A 40 -9.64 5.72 -9.07
CA TYR A 40 -10.42 4.80 -8.24
C TYR A 40 -9.64 3.52 -7.98
N PHE A 41 -9.38 3.24 -6.72
CA PHE A 41 -8.60 2.10 -6.29
C PHE A 41 -9.48 1.04 -5.64
N THR A 42 -9.02 -0.19 -5.65
CA THR A 42 -9.61 -1.29 -4.90
C THR A 42 -8.50 -2.05 -4.21
N LEU A 43 -8.64 -2.27 -2.91
CA LEU A 43 -7.78 -3.16 -2.15
C LEU A 43 -7.92 -4.57 -2.71
N LYS A 44 -6.81 -5.21 -3.09
CA LYS A 44 -6.74 -6.59 -3.54
C LYS A 44 -6.54 -7.49 -2.32
N ALA A 45 -7.56 -8.27 -2.02
CA ALA A 45 -7.59 -9.24 -0.94
C ALA A 45 -8.45 -10.43 -1.38
N SER A 46 -8.46 -11.52 -0.60
CA SER A 46 -9.22 -12.74 -0.92
C SER A 46 -10.73 -12.48 -1.14
N PHE A 47 -11.29 -11.46 -0.48
CA PHE A 47 -12.70 -11.07 -0.59
C PHE A 47 -12.99 -10.02 -1.68
N THR A 48 -11.98 -9.52 -2.39
CA THR A 48 -12.15 -8.57 -3.51
C THR A 48 -11.56 -9.08 -4.82
N TRP A 49 -10.60 -10.00 -4.78
CA TRP A 49 -9.87 -10.53 -5.92
C TRP A 49 -9.76 -12.04 -5.84
N GLY A 50 -10.09 -12.73 -6.93
CA GLY A 50 -10.01 -14.18 -6.97
C GLY A 50 -10.55 -14.77 -8.26
N LYS A 51 -10.85 -16.07 -8.23
CA LYS A 51 -11.43 -16.80 -9.36
C LYS A 51 -12.87 -16.33 -9.58
N ARG A 52 -13.14 -15.68 -10.71
CA ARG A 52 -14.47 -15.18 -11.11
C ARG A 52 -15.37 -16.30 -11.63
N SER A 53 -14.77 -17.33 -12.23
CA SER A 53 -15.49 -18.49 -12.78
C SER A 53 -14.87 -19.80 -12.32
N ALA A 54 -15.66 -20.66 -11.69
CA ALA A 54 -15.22 -22.00 -11.30
C ALA A 54 -14.78 -22.84 -12.52
N LYS A 55 -15.43 -22.62 -13.67
CA LYS A 55 -15.31 -23.42 -14.89
C LYS A 55 -14.22 -22.93 -15.85
N HIS A 56 -14.01 -21.61 -15.96
CA HIS A 56 -13.14 -21.02 -16.98
C HIS A 56 -11.77 -20.56 -16.47
N GLY A 57 -11.57 -20.50 -15.15
CA GLY A 57 -10.26 -20.13 -14.60
C GLY A 57 -9.99 -18.62 -14.57
N ASP A 58 -10.92 -17.78 -15.00
CA ASP A 58 -10.73 -16.33 -15.04
C ASP A 58 -10.49 -15.76 -13.64
N PHE A 59 -9.35 -15.10 -13.44
CA PHE A 59 -9.04 -14.34 -12.22
C PHE A 59 -9.33 -12.85 -12.41
N GLY A 60 -9.84 -12.22 -11.36
CA GLY A 60 -10.03 -10.77 -11.36
C GLY A 60 -10.83 -10.28 -10.17
N TRP A 61 -11.34 -9.05 -10.30
CA TRP A 61 -12.17 -8.43 -9.30
C TRP A 61 -13.52 -9.15 -9.14
N LEU A 62 -13.89 -9.42 -7.90
CA LEU A 62 -15.19 -9.99 -7.54
C LEU A 62 -16.32 -8.95 -7.74
N PRO A 63 -17.57 -9.39 -8.00
CA PRO A 63 -18.66 -8.47 -8.36
C PRO A 63 -19.14 -7.58 -7.20
N ARG A 64 -19.07 -8.06 -5.95
CA ARG A 64 -19.59 -7.35 -4.77
C ARG A 64 -18.46 -6.91 -3.84
N ILE A 65 -17.70 -5.92 -4.29
CA ILE A 65 -16.61 -5.34 -3.48
C ILE A 65 -17.21 -4.39 -2.43
N PRO A 66 -16.89 -4.58 -1.13
CA PRO A 66 -17.34 -3.69 -0.07
C PRO A 66 -16.95 -2.22 -0.30
N ALA A 67 -17.73 -1.28 0.24
CA ALA A 67 -17.44 0.15 0.11
C ALA A 67 -16.10 0.52 0.77
N TRP A 68 -15.80 -0.03 1.95
CA TRP A 68 -14.56 0.22 2.68
C TRP A 68 -13.30 -0.27 1.95
N ALA A 69 -13.42 -1.24 1.05
CA ALA A 69 -12.32 -1.74 0.23
C ALA A 69 -12.10 -0.93 -1.06
N ARG A 70 -12.89 0.14 -1.27
CA ARG A 70 -12.83 1.03 -2.43
C ARG A 70 -12.44 2.42 -1.96
N SER A 71 -11.36 2.95 -2.52
CA SER A 71 -10.92 4.32 -2.27
C SER A 71 -10.85 5.10 -3.59
N ASN A 72 -10.91 6.41 -3.52
CA ASN A 72 -10.70 7.25 -4.69
C ASN A 72 -10.21 8.64 -4.28
N GLU A 73 -9.45 9.27 -5.16
CA GLU A 73 -8.90 10.59 -4.95
C GLU A 73 -8.78 11.35 -6.27
N ARG A 74 -8.50 12.65 -6.21
CA ARG A 74 -8.16 13.42 -7.41
C ARG A 74 -6.84 12.92 -7.98
N VAL A 75 -6.72 12.88 -9.30
CA VAL A 75 -5.45 12.58 -9.96
C VAL A 75 -4.39 13.58 -9.46
N GLY A 76 -3.28 13.06 -8.92
CA GLY A 76 -2.24 13.87 -8.27
C GLY A 76 -2.49 14.16 -6.78
N GLY A 77 -3.47 13.50 -6.14
CA GLY A 77 -3.67 13.53 -4.69
C GLY A 77 -2.49 12.95 -3.89
N GLU A 78 -2.51 13.19 -2.58
CA GLU A 78 -1.46 12.72 -1.65
C GLU A 78 -1.37 11.19 -1.60
N THR A 79 -2.49 10.48 -1.60
CA THR A 79 -2.53 9.03 -1.41
C THR A 79 -1.95 8.30 -2.62
N ILE A 80 -2.29 8.72 -3.85
CA ILE A 80 -1.78 8.15 -5.10
C ILE A 80 -0.29 8.46 -5.28
N LYS A 81 0.19 9.57 -4.72
CA LYS A 81 1.61 9.91 -4.66
C LYS A 81 2.38 9.06 -3.66
N ARG A 82 1.74 8.70 -2.53
CA ARG A 82 2.32 7.84 -1.48
C ARG A 82 2.34 6.36 -1.90
N TYR A 83 1.38 5.95 -2.71
CA TYR A 83 1.27 4.62 -3.27
C TYR A 83 2.43 4.31 -4.24
N ALA A 84 3.21 3.30 -3.88
CA ALA A 84 4.41 2.95 -4.61
C ALA A 84 4.13 1.98 -5.76
N ARG A 85 4.92 2.06 -6.84
CA ARG A 85 4.82 1.14 -8.00
C ARG A 85 5.35 -0.25 -7.71
N THR A 86 6.19 -0.39 -6.68
CA THR A 86 6.81 -1.67 -6.30
C THR A 86 6.75 -1.85 -4.79
N LYS A 87 6.70 -3.11 -4.34
CA LYS A 87 6.78 -3.47 -2.92
C LYS A 87 8.04 -2.88 -2.24
N ALA A 88 9.18 -2.92 -2.94
CA ALA A 88 10.42 -2.37 -2.43
C ALA A 88 10.37 -0.83 -2.25
N GLN A 89 9.71 -0.10 -3.15
CA GLN A 89 9.47 1.33 -2.97
C GLN A 89 8.50 1.60 -1.81
N ALA A 90 7.44 0.81 -1.65
CA ALA A 90 6.50 0.94 -0.53
C ALA A 90 7.21 0.76 0.82
N LEU A 91 8.04 -0.28 0.95
CA LEU A 91 8.81 -0.54 2.16
C LEU A 91 9.80 0.60 2.47
N ARG A 92 10.47 1.16 1.46
CA ARG A 92 11.34 2.34 1.66
C ARG A 92 10.56 3.57 2.12
N ALA A 93 9.38 3.79 1.57
CA ALA A 93 8.51 4.90 1.96
C ALA A 93 8.03 4.74 3.42
N ALA A 94 7.63 3.53 3.82
CA ALA A 94 7.24 3.22 5.20
C ALA A 94 8.40 3.47 6.18
N ILE A 95 9.62 3.00 5.86
CA ILE A 95 10.81 3.27 6.68
C ILE A 95 11.08 4.79 6.81
N ALA A 96 10.89 5.54 5.72
CA ALA A 96 11.08 7.00 5.75
C ALA A 96 10.02 7.69 6.63
N ALA A 97 8.77 7.22 6.57
CA ALA A 97 7.70 7.71 7.42
C ALA A 97 7.99 7.45 8.91
N GLU A 98 8.37 6.22 9.27
CA GLU A 98 8.73 5.89 10.66
C GLU A 98 9.93 6.70 11.17
N ARG A 99 10.94 6.93 10.33
CA ARG A 99 12.06 7.81 10.68
C ARG A 99 11.62 9.25 10.94
N ALA A 100 10.67 9.76 10.16
CA ALA A 100 10.11 11.09 10.37
C ALA A 100 9.32 11.15 11.67
N THR A 101 8.48 10.14 11.97
CA THR A 101 7.74 9.99 13.22
C THR A 101 8.68 9.95 14.42
N ARG A 102 9.71 9.09 14.37
CA ARG A 102 10.77 8.98 15.39
C ARG A 102 11.44 10.32 15.67
N GLN A 103 11.78 11.08 14.62
CA GLN A 103 12.43 12.38 14.76
C GLN A 103 11.49 13.42 15.37
N PHE A 104 10.22 13.42 14.98
CA PHE A 104 9.21 14.34 15.49
C PHE A 104 8.95 14.10 16.99
N TRP A 105 8.80 12.83 17.37
CA TRP A 105 8.55 12.39 18.75
C TRP A 105 9.82 12.03 19.53
N LYS A 106 10.98 12.56 19.14
CA LYS A 106 12.29 12.24 19.76
C LYS A 106 12.39 12.42 21.28
N HIS A 107 11.46 13.17 21.86
CA HIS A 107 11.37 13.47 23.30
C HIS A 107 10.50 12.47 24.07
N LYS A 108 9.87 11.52 23.37
CA LYS A 108 9.04 10.43 23.93
C LYS A 108 9.75 9.09 23.72
N PRO A 109 10.48 8.58 24.72
CA PRO A 109 11.26 7.35 24.58
C PRO A 109 10.44 6.14 24.14
N GLU A 110 9.20 6.03 24.58
CA GLU A 110 8.26 4.96 24.22
C GLU A 110 7.96 4.95 22.71
N THR A 111 7.60 6.11 22.15
CA THR A 111 7.34 6.25 20.70
C THR A 111 8.61 6.03 19.88
N VAL A 112 9.76 6.46 20.38
CA VAL A 112 11.05 6.21 19.72
C VAL A 112 11.34 4.72 19.64
N ALA A 113 11.11 3.97 20.73
CA ALA A 113 11.32 2.53 20.78
C ALA A 113 10.37 1.79 19.82
N GLU A 114 9.10 2.18 19.76
CA GLU A 114 8.11 1.64 18.81
C GLU A 114 8.56 1.85 17.35
N CYS A 115 8.95 3.08 17.00
CA CYS A 115 9.48 3.37 15.67
C CYS A 115 10.75 2.56 15.35
N ASP A 116 11.64 2.37 16.32
CA ASP A 116 12.87 1.58 16.11
C ASP A 116 12.55 0.10 15.83
N VAL A 117 11.56 -0.48 16.51
CA VAL A 117 11.02 -1.83 16.22
C VAL A 117 10.44 -1.89 14.81
N ALA A 118 9.54 -0.96 14.47
CA ALA A 118 8.90 -0.92 13.15
C ALA A 118 9.93 -0.77 12.02
N ILE A 119 10.92 0.14 12.17
CA ILE A 119 12.00 0.35 11.21
C ILE A 119 12.80 -0.94 11.00
N ALA A 120 13.16 -1.65 12.08
CA ALA A 120 13.92 -2.90 12.00
C ALA A 120 13.15 -4.00 11.26
N ALA A 121 11.84 -4.14 11.54
CA ALA A 121 10.97 -5.10 10.87
C ALA A 121 10.84 -4.80 9.36
N LEU A 122 10.56 -3.53 9.01
CA LEU A 122 10.45 -3.07 7.63
C LEU A 122 11.75 -3.25 6.83
N GLN A 123 12.90 -2.96 7.45
CA GLN A 123 14.22 -3.18 6.84
C GLN A 123 14.49 -4.67 6.58
N THR A 124 14.12 -5.53 7.52
CA THR A 124 14.24 -6.99 7.37
C THR A 124 13.40 -7.48 6.20
N ARG A 125 12.14 -7.04 6.09
CA ARG A 125 11.27 -7.38 4.97
C ARG A 125 11.81 -6.86 3.64
N LEU A 126 12.35 -5.64 3.61
CA LEU A 126 12.96 -5.06 2.40
C LEU A 126 14.16 -5.86 1.91
N LYS A 127 15.04 -6.33 2.81
CA LYS A 127 16.18 -7.20 2.45
C LYS A 127 15.71 -8.49 1.76
N ARG A 128 14.69 -9.15 2.33
CA ARG A 128 14.08 -10.37 1.76
C ARG A 128 13.39 -10.15 0.41
N THR A 129 12.95 -8.93 0.13
CA THR A 129 12.28 -8.59 -1.16
C THR A 129 13.29 -8.38 -2.29
N ARG A 130 14.58 -8.22 -1.98
CA ARG A 130 15.67 -8.05 -2.96
C ARG A 130 16.38 -9.37 -3.31
N THR A 131 16.08 -10.43 -2.56
CA THR A 131 16.61 -11.79 -2.76
C THR A 131 15.64 -12.55 -3.65
#